data_AF-A0A2A3LL71-F1
#
_entry.id   AF-A0A2A3LL71-F1
#
_cell.length_a   1.000
_cell.length_b   1.000
_cell.length_c   1.000
_cell.angle_alpha   90.00
_cell.angle_beta   90.00
_cell.angle_gamma   90.00
#
_symmetry.space_group_name_H-M   'P 1'
#
loop_
_entity.id
_entity.type
_entity.pdbx_description
1 polymer ?
#
loop_
_entity_poly.entity_id
_entity_poly.type
_entity_poly.pdbx_seq_one_letter_code
_entity_poly.pdbx_strand_id
1 'polypeptide(L)'
;MSSAVAAFLRGVERRAAAFAQWQCGDIDAGDAALAVAMTEFARLATSTPFPDWPRRFWAQLLTSPALRAPAALPDDSDGLPALAGLSGGPRVTVLLRMVAGLAEHEAATVLGVTRATYRLGLQRALPHREDGSPDPEAWRRIADAAQAAIRALPPDRLARLAGLREAALRGQVPPLRRFPLQRAVAEDIPADVAPGRRRARWLWPAQAVVLLIMLAALAMTWRDAWQAGEADGTIRIEALPPAASPAATFDDEIALLTEPDFELLVESDTSTWREDPAFYAWLSTRIETLPDDTRDAHLEDLPDAADDALETTDADL
;
A
#
# COMPACT_ATOMS: atom_id res chain seq x y z
N MET A 1 -29.10 20.57 1.53
CA MET A 1 -28.27 19.34 1.43
C MET A 1 -29.19 18.12 1.51
N SER A 2 -28.87 17.06 0.75
CA SER A 2 -29.77 15.93 0.50
C SER A 2 -29.98 15.05 1.73
N SER A 3 -31.23 14.69 2.04
CA SER A 3 -31.60 13.76 3.13
C SER A 3 -30.97 12.37 2.94
N ALA A 4 -30.70 11.97 1.69
CA ALA A 4 -30.07 10.70 1.36
C ALA A 4 -28.64 10.60 1.89
N VAL A 5 -27.86 11.68 1.79
CA VAL A 5 -26.47 11.73 2.31
C VAL A 5 -26.48 11.60 3.83
N ALA A 6 -27.41 12.27 4.51
CA ALA A 6 -27.55 12.17 5.96
C ALA A 6 -27.93 10.74 6.41
N ALA A 7 -28.83 10.08 5.68
CA ALA A 7 -29.23 8.70 5.94
C ALA A 7 -28.07 7.71 5.72
N PHE A 8 -27.32 7.88 4.62
CA PHE A 8 -26.14 7.07 4.34
C PHE A 8 -25.07 7.22 5.43
N LEU A 9 -24.72 8.48 5.79
CA LEU A 9 -23.72 8.75 6.83
C LEU A 9 -24.14 8.14 8.18
N ARG A 10 -25.42 8.27 8.56
CA ARG A 10 -25.96 7.63 9.76
C ARG A 10 -25.84 6.10 9.72
N GLY A 11 -25.99 5.48 8.55
CA GLY A 11 -25.84 4.04 8.38
C GLY A 11 -24.39 3.54 8.46
N VAL A 12 -23.40 4.38 8.12
CA VAL A 12 -21.99 4.00 8.10
C VAL A 12 -21.19 4.47 9.32
N GLU A 13 -21.65 5.50 10.04
CA GLU A 13 -20.88 6.18 11.11
C GLU A 13 -20.32 5.24 12.18
N ARG A 14 -21.11 4.26 12.65
CA ARG A 14 -20.66 3.32 13.69
C ARG A 14 -19.53 2.42 13.19
N ARG A 15 -19.69 1.89 11.98
CA ARG A 15 -18.70 1.00 11.35
C ARG A 15 -17.44 1.76 11.01
N ALA A 16 -17.57 2.98 10.49
CA ALA A 16 -16.45 3.84 10.14
C ALA A 16 -15.65 4.27 11.39
N ALA A 17 -16.33 4.55 12.51
CA ALA A 17 -15.67 4.92 13.76
C ALA A 17 -14.87 3.74 14.36
N ALA A 18 -15.46 2.53 14.38
CA ALA A 18 -14.78 1.32 14.83
C ALA A 18 -13.60 0.97 13.90
N PHE A 19 -13.82 1.03 12.59
CA PHE A 19 -12.79 0.83 11.57
C PHE A 19 -11.60 1.79 11.79
N ALA A 20 -11.89 3.08 11.94
CA ALA A 20 -10.86 4.09 12.07
C ALA A 20 -10.04 3.89 13.35
N GLN A 21 -10.71 3.65 14.48
CA GLN A 21 -10.06 3.33 15.76
C GLN A 21 -9.15 2.10 15.65
N TRP A 22 -9.63 0.99 15.10
CA TRP A 22 -8.84 -0.23 15.03
C TRP A 22 -7.68 -0.13 14.04
N GLN A 23 -7.84 0.65 12.98
CA GLN A 23 -6.75 0.88 12.03
C GLN A 23 -5.67 1.78 12.64
N CYS A 24 -6.01 2.95 13.22
CA CYS A 24 -5.00 3.87 13.74
C CYS A 24 -4.53 3.56 15.17
N GLY A 25 -5.30 2.80 15.94
CA GLY A 25 -5.01 2.45 17.34
C GLY A 25 -5.47 3.50 18.37
N ASP A 26 -6.13 4.57 17.95
CA ASP A 26 -6.55 5.67 18.83
C ASP A 26 -7.97 6.16 18.52
N ILE A 27 -8.80 6.31 19.55
CA ILE A 27 -10.22 6.68 19.39
C ILE A 27 -10.36 8.10 18.84
N ASP A 28 -9.62 9.06 19.41
CA ASP A 28 -9.77 10.47 19.06
C ASP A 28 -9.22 10.76 17.65
N ALA A 29 -8.08 10.18 17.29
CA ALA A 29 -7.51 10.26 15.94
C ALA A 29 -8.40 9.57 14.90
N GLY A 30 -9.03 8.45 15.27
CA GLY A 30 -10.00 7.75 14.42
C GLY A 30 -11.25 8.60 14.17
N ASP A 31 -11.84 9.15 15.22
CA ASP A 31 -13.02 10.03 15.12
C ASP A 31 -12.67 11.32 14.35
N ALA A 32 -11.44 11.82 14.46
CA ALA A 32 -10.94 12.94 13.67
C ALA A 32 -10.88 12.65 12.17
N ALA A 33 -10.27 11.53 11.81
CA ALA A 33 -10.21 11.07 10.43
C ALA A 33 -11.62 10.91 9.84
N LEU A 34 -12.55 10.37 10.64
CA LEU A 34 -13.94 10.21 10.24
C LEU A 34 -14.65 11.55 10.00
N ALA A 35 -14.47 12.55 10.88
CA ALA A 35 -15.09 13.87 10.71
C ALA A 35 -14.67 14.54 9.38
N VAL A 36 -13.38 14.45 9.05
CA VAL A 36 -12.85 14.94 7.77
C VAL A 36 -13.45 14.16 6.61
N ALA A 37 -13.44 12.81 6.67
CA ALA A 37 -13.99 11.97 5.62
C ALA A 37 -15.49 12.22 5.37
N MET A 38 -16.29 12.42 6.42
CA MET A 38 -17.71 12.77 6.30
C MET A 38 -17.91 14.11 5.58
N THR A 39 -17.07 15.10 5.88
CA THR A 39 -17.14 16.44 5.28
C THR A 39 -16.78 16.39 3.79
N GLU A 40 -15.70 15.69 3.46
CA GLU A 40 -15.28 15.48 2.06
C GLU A 40 -16.30 14.66 1.28
N PHE A 41 -16.82 13.59 1.88
CA PHE A 41 -17.82 12.75 1.25
C PHE A 41 -19.13 13.50 0.98
N ALA A 42 -19.57 14.38 1.89
CA ALA A 42 -20.78 15.17 1.67
C ALA A 42 -20.69 16.06 0.41
N ARG A 43 -19.48 16.51 0.04
CA ARG A 43 -19.22 17.21 -1.22
C ARG A 43 -19.20 16.24 -2.40
N LEU A 44 -18.44 15.14 -2.27
CA LEU A 44 -18.28 14.13 -3.32
C LEU A 44 -19.60 13.44 -3.71
N ALA A 45 -20.52 13.26 -2.76
CA ALA A 45 -21.82 12.62 -2.99
C ALA A 45 -22.73 13.41 -3.95
N THR A 46 -22.46 14.69 -4.18
CA THR A 46 -23.23 15.52 -5.13
C THR A 46 -23.00 15.14 -6.59
N SER A 47 -21.83 14.57 -6.91
CA SER A 47 -21.43 14.18 -8.27
C SER A 47 -21.26 12.67 -8.43
N THR A 48 -21.56 11.89 -7.40
CA THR A 48 -21.34 10.43 -7.38
C THR A 48 -22.69 9.69 -7.39
N PRO A 49 -22.88 8.69 -8.26
CA PRO A 49 -24.05 7.81 -8.22
C PRO A 49 -24.19 7.08 -6.88
N PHE A 50 -25.42 6.93 -6.39
CA PHE A 50 -25.71 6.28 -5.10
C PHE A 50 -25.07 4.89 -4.91
N PRO A 51 -25.04 3.99 -5.93
CA PRO A 51 -24.41 2.67 -5.78
C PRO A 51 -22.91 2.73 -5.46
N ASP A 52 -22.21 3.78 -5.89
CA ASP A 52 -20.77 3.93 -5.68
C ASP A 52 -20.42 4.57 -4.32
N TRP A 53 -21.42 5.03 -3.57
CA TRP A 53 -21.23 5.75 -2.31
C TRP A 53 -20.42 4.98 -1.27
N PRO A 54 -20.71 3.69 -0.97
CA PRO A 54 -19.92 2.92 0.00
C PRO A 54 -18.44 2.87 -0.40
N ARG A 55 -18.15 2.47 -1.64
CA ARG A 55 -16.78 2.36 -2.17
C ARG A 55 -16.04 3.69 -2.06
N ARG A 56 -16.67 4.79 -2.49
CA ARG A 56 -16.07 6.13 -2.46
C ARG A 56 -15.85 6.64 -1.04
N PHE A 57 -16.77 6.35 -0.12
CA PHE A 57 -16.63 6.73 1.28
C PHE A 57 -15.42 6.05 1.93
N TRP A 58 -15.26 4.73 1.74
CA TRP A 58 -14.12 3.99 2.32
C TRP A 58 -12.78 4.40 1.71
N ALA A 59 -12.75 4.63 0.38
CA ALA A 59 -11.57 5.19 -0.26
C ALA A 59 -11.21 6.57 0.31
N GLN A 60 -12.20 7.45 0.49
CA GLN A 60 -11.98 8.78 1.08
C GLN A 60 -11.47 8.69 2.52
N LEU A 61 -12.05 7.80 3.34
CA LEU A 61 -11.61 7.59 4.72
C LEU A 61 -10.13 7.21 4.77
N LEU A 62 -9.71 6.26 3.92
CA LEU A 62 -8.32 5.77 3.87
C LEU A 62 -7.29 6.76 3.32
N THR A 63 -7.72 7.90 2.77
CA THR A 63 -6.79 9.00 2.43
C THR A 63 -6.19 9.66 3.69
N SER A 64 -6.86 9.53 4.85
CA SER A 64 -6.41 10.14 6.09
C SER A 64 -5.01 9.65 6.50
N PRO A 65 -4.07 10.55 6.80
CA PRO A 65 -2.71 10.18 7.19
C PRO A 65 -2.69 9.34 8.48
N ALA A 66 -3.63 9.56 9.41
CA ALA A 66 -3.73 8.80 10.65
C ALA A 66 -4.02 7.30 10.41
N LEU A 67 -4.65 6.94 9.29
CA LEU A 67 -4.96 5.56 8.93
C LEU A 67 -3.85 4.88 8.11
N ARG A 68 -3.00 5.69 7.46
CA ARG A 68 -1.85 5.22 6.67
C ARG A 68 -0.59 4.97 7.50
N ALA A 69 -0.47 5.59 8.66
CA ALA A 69 0.60 5.35 9.63
C ALA A 69 0.03 4.70 10.91
N PRO A 70 -0.45 3.44 10.83
CA PRO A 70 -1.12 2.79 11.95
C PRO A 70 -0.14 2.49 13.08
N ALA A 71 -0.52 2.83 14.31
CA ALA A 71 0.20 2.41 15.50
C ALA A 71 -0.03 0.92 15.78
N ALA A 72 0.87 0.31 16.56
CA ALA A 72 0.60 -0.96 17.19
C ALA A 72 -0.65 -0.83 18.08
N LEU A 73 -1.60 -1.76 17.98
CA LEU A 73 -2.68 -1.80 18.95
C LEU A 73 -2.11 -2.29 20.28
N PRO A 74 -2.49 -1.67 21.41
CA PRO A 74 -2.22 -2.25 22.71
C PRO A 74 -2.93 -3.62 22.85
N ASP A 75 -2.30 -4.56 23.55
CA ASP A 75 -2.87 -5.89 23.84
C ASP A 75 -4.18 -5.79 24.64
N ASP A 76 -4.35 -4.72 25.41
CA ASP A 76 -5.55 -4.37 26.19
C ASP A 76 -6.39 -3.28 25.51
N SER A 77 -6.27 -3.14 24.19
CA SER A 77 -7.20 -2.28 23.47
C SER A 77 -8.61 -2.83 23.60
N ASP A 78 -9.62 -1.95 23.72
CA ASP A 78 -11.07 -2.27 23.61
C ASP A 78 -11.45 -2.89 22.23
N GLY A 79 -10.47 -3.42 21.48
CA GLY A 79 -10.56 -3.92 20.13
C GLY A 79 -10.22 -5.40 20.02
N LEU A 80 -10.72 -5.98 18.94
CA LEU A 80 -10.55 -7.38 18.55
C LEU A 80 -9.11 -7.88 18.80
N PRO A 81 -8.89 -8.81 19.74
CA PRO A 81 -7.55 -9.32 20.05
C PRO A 81 -6.88 -9.95 18.81
N ALA A 82 -7.69 -10.51 17.91
CA ALA A 82 -7.23 -11.05 16.62
C ALA A 82 -6.58 -10.01 15.69
N LEU A 83 -6.79 -8.71 15.90
CA LEU A 83 -6.18 -7.64 15.10
C LEU A 83 -4.88 -7.10 15.71
N ALA A 84 -4.61 -7.36 16.99
CA ALA A 84 -3.47 -6.77 17.71
C ALA A 84 -2.12 -7.18 17.10
N GLY A 85 -2.00 -8.43 16.68
CA GLY A 85 -0.80 -8.97 16.03
C GLY A 85 -0.62 -8.59 14.54
N LEU A 86 -1.60 -7.93 13.92
CA LEU A 86 -1.53 -7.60 12.50
C LEU A 86 -0.85 -6.26 12.26
N SER A 87 0.08 -6.21 11.31
CA SER A 87 0.61 -4.95 10.80
C SER A 87 -0.45 -4.18 10.00
N GLY A 88 -0.20 -2.90 9.74
CA GLY A 88 -1.17 -1.97 9.16
C GLY A 88 -1.84 -2.40 7.86
N GLY A 89 -1.10 -3.01 6.94
CA GLY A 89 -1.60 -3.46 5.63
C GLY A 89 -2.53 -4.68 5.71
N PRO A 90 -2.09 -5.79 6.32
CA PRO A 90 -2.95 -6.93 6.64
C PRO A 90 -4.20 -6.53 7.45
N ARG A 91 -4.03 -5.62 8.43
CA ARG A 91 -5.13 -5.13 9.27
C ARG A 91 -6.20 -4.41 8.45
N VAL A 92 -5.82 -3.46 7.58
CA VAL A 92 -6.79 -2.74 6.75
C VAL A 92 -7.54 -3.68 5.80
N THR A 93 -6.86 -4.72 5.31
CA THR A 93 -7.44 -5.74 4.43
C THR A 93 -8.57 -6.50 5.12
N VAL A 94 -8.32 -6.98 6.34
CA VAL A 94 -9.32 -7.68 7.17
C VAL A 94 -10.46 -6.73 7.56
N LEU A 95 -10.14 -5.50 7.97
CA LEU A 95 -11.14 -4.51 8.36
C LEU A 95 -12.07 -4.13 7.22
N LEU A 96 -11.57 -4.02 5.98
CA LEU A 96 -12.42 -3.75 4.80
C LEU A 96 -13.40 -4.90 4.54
N ARG A 97 -12.98 -6.15 4.77
CA ARG A 97 -13.87 -7.30 4.60
C ARG A 97 -14.92 -7.38 5.70
N MET A 98 -14.50 -7.21 6.95
CA MET A 98 -15.32 -7.50 8.13
C MET A 98 -16.14 -6.33 8.63
N VAL A 99 -15.53 -5.16 8.69
CA VAL A 99 -16.14 -3.97 9.30
C VAL A 99 -16.81 -3.12 8.23
N ALA A 100 -16.10 -2.87 7.13
CA ALA A 100 -16.69 -2.15 6.01
C ALA A 100 -17.71 -3.00 5.24
N GLY A 101 -17.60 -4.33 5.33
CA GLY A 101 -18.53 -5.27 4.69
C GLY A 101 -18.46 -5.24 3.17
N LEU A 102 -17.33 -4.79 2.61
CA LEU A 102 -17.15 -4.68 1.17
C LEU A 102 -16.93 -6.06 0.53
N ALA A 103 -17.39 -6.19 -0.70
CA ALA A 103 -17.00 -7.31 -1.54
C ALA A 103 -15.51 -7.22 -1.90
N GLU A 104 -14.85 -8.36 -2.16
CA GLU A 104 -13.41 -8.40 -2.42
C GLU A 104 -12.98 -7.47 -3.55
N HIS A 105 -13.77 -7.39 -4.62
CA HIS A 105 -13.47 -6.54 -5.77
C HIS A 105 -13.52 -5.04 -5.39
N GLU A 106 -14.52 -4.62 -4.62
CA GLU A 106 -14.62 -3.23 -4.15
C GLU A 106 -13.51 -2.89 -3.15
N ALA A 107 -13.20 -3.80 -2.23
CA ALA A 107 -12.12 -3.62 -1.27
C ALA A 107 -10.75 -3.52 -1.96
N ALA A 108 -10.52 -4.34 -2.99
CA ALA A 108 -9.32 -4.24 -3.82
C ALA A 108 -9.24 -2.89 -4.55
N THR A 109 -10.35 -2.41 -5.13
CA THR A 109 -10.41 -1.09 -5.76
C THR A 109 -10.14 0.04 -4.76
N VAL A 110 -10.67 -0.06 -3.53
CA VAL A 110 -10.42 0.92 -2.45
C VAL A 110 -8.95 1.00 -2.08
N LEU A 111 -8.24 -0.13 -2.05
CA LEU A 111 -6.80 -0.18 -1.77
C LEU A 111 -5.92 0.11 -2.99
N GLY A 112 -6.50 0.23 -4.20
CA GLY A 112 -5.73 0.41 -5.44
C GLY A 112 -4.90 -0.81 -5.84
N VAL A 113 -5.33 -2.02 -5.46
CA VAL A 113 -4.64 -3.29 -5.77
C VAL A 113 -5.53 -4.21 -6.60
N THR A 114 -4.93 -5.24 -7.19
CA THR A 114 -5.71 -6.27 -7.90
C THR A 114 -6.52 -7.12 -6.92
N ARG A 115 -7.62 -7.73 -7.39
CA ARG A 115 -8.42 -8.66 -6.58
C ARG A 115 -7.59 -9.86 -6.09
N ALA A 116 -6.67 -10.36 -6.93
CA ALA A 116 -5.80 -11.47 -6.56
C ALA A 116 -4.86 -11.08 -5.40
N THR A 117 -4.25 -9.90 -5.46
CA THR A 117 -3.40 -9.36 -4.38
C THR A 117 -4.19 -9.16 -3.09
N TYR A 118 -5.41 -8.61 -3.18
CA TYR A 118 -6.29 -8.47 -2.02
C TYR A 118 -6.63 -9.82 -1.38
N ARG A 119 -7.02 -10.82 -2.19
CA ARG A 119 -7.37 -12.16 -1.70
C ARG A 119 -6.18 -12.84 -1.03
N LEU A 120 -4.98 -12.73 -1.60
CA LEU A 120 -3.76 -13.28 -1.01
C LEU A 120 -3.41 -12.59 0.32
N GLY A 121 -3.54 -11.26 0.38
CA GLY A 121 -3.36 -10.50 1.62
C GLY A 121 -4.36 -10.93 2.71
N LEU A 122 -5.63 -11.14 2.34
CA LEU A 122 -6.66 -11.59 3.25
C LEU A 122 -6.39 -13.02 3.76
N GLN A 123 -5.97 -13.93 2.88
CA GLN A 123 -5.58 -15.29 3.26
C GLN A 123 -4.44 -15.27 4.28
N ARG A 124 -3.37 -14.50 4.02
CA ARG A 124 -2.20 -14.40 4.92
C ARG A 124 -2.50 -13.74 6.26
N ALA A 125 -3.47 -12.83 6.31
CA ALA A 125 -3.81 -12.07 7.51
C ALA A 125 -4.70 -12.85 8.50
N LEU A 126 -5.38 -13.89 8.03
CA LEU A 126 -6.35 -14.62 8.83
C LEU A 126 -5.71 -15.82 9.56
N PRO A 127 -6.32 -16.27 10.67
CA PRO A 127 -5.87 -17.46 11.37
C PRO A 127 -5.99 -18.71 10.49
N HIS A 128 -4.97 -19.56 10.55
CA HIS A 128 -4.90 -20.85 9.88
C HIS A 128 -5.01 -21.96 10.93
N ARG A 129 -5.54 -23.11 10.54
CA ARG A 129 -5.49 -24.34 11.34
C ARG A 129 -4.07 -24.93 11.28
N GLU A 130 -3.80 -25.89 12.17
CA GLU A 130 -2.53 -26.64 12.23
C GLU A 130 -2.12 -27.29 10.89
N ASP A 131 -3.09 -27.59 10.02
CA ASP A 131 -2.91 -28.12 8.67
C ASP A 131 -2.51 -27.04 7.63
N GLY A 132 -2.36 -25.78 8.05
CA GLY A 132 -2.07 -24.64 7.18
C GLY A 132 -3.27 -24.17 6.34
N SER A 133 -4.44 -24.77 6.49
CA SER A 133 -5.67 -24.32 5.82
C SER A 133 -6.32 -23.13 6.56
N PRO A 134 -7.09 -22.26 5.87
CA PRO A 134 -7.82 -21.18 6.53
C PRO A 134 -8.83 -21.74 7.57
N ASP A 135 -8.90 -21.16 8.77
CA ASP A 135 -9.89 -21.55 9.78
C ASP A 135 -11.20 -20.74 9.62
N PRO A 136 -12.27 -21.32 9.06
CA PRO A 136 -13.53 -20.62 8.86
C PRO A 136 -14.25 -20.30 10.19
N GLU A 137 -14.02 -21.05 11.26
CA GLU A 137 -14.66 -20.80 12.55
C GLU A 137 -13.99 -19.63 13.26
N ALA A 138 -12.66 -19.58 13.28
CA ALA A 138 -11.94 -18.41 13.77
C ALA A 138 -12.33 -17.16 12.99
N TRP A 139 -12.54 -17.29 11.68
CA TRP A 139 -13.00 -16.19 10.86
C TRP A 139 -14.38 -15.66 11.28
N ARG A 140 -15.34 -16.56 11.53
CA ARG A 140 -16.67 -16.20 12.03
C ARG A 140 -16.60 -15.56 13.42
N ARG A 141 -15.81 -16.11 14.34
CA ARG A 141 -15.62 -15.54 15.70
C ARG A 141 -15.11 -14.09 15.63
N ILE A 142 -14.16 -13.81 14.73
CA ILE A 142 -13.63 -12.45 14.52
C ILE A 142 -14.74 -11.53 13.97
N ALA A 143 -15.49 -11.99 12.98
CA ALA A 143 -16.59 -11.21 12.39
C ALA A 143 -17.68 -10.89 13.41
N ASP A 144 -18.08 -11.87 14.21
CA ASP A 144 -19.11 -11.74 15.25
C ASP A 144 -18.66 -10.81 16.37
N ALA A 145 -17.41 -10.95 16.83
CA ALA A 145 -16.82 -10.06 17.81
C ALA A 145 -16.75 -8.61 17.29
N ALA A 146 -16.40 -8.42 16.01
CA ALA A 146 -16.35 -7.10 15.39
C ALA A 146 -17.74 -6.47 15.35
N GLN A 147 -18.73 -7.23 14.91
CA GLN A 147 -20.10 -6.77 14.83
C GLN A 147 -20.72 -6.52 16.21
N ALA A 148 -20.38 -7.33 17.22
CA ALA A 148 -20.77 -7.10 18.61
C ALA A 148 -20.18 -5.80 19.15
N ALA A 149 -18.87 -5.56 18.95
CA ALA A 149 -18.22 -4.32 19.37
C ALA A 149 -18.81 -3.09 18.67
N ILE A 150 -19.10 -3.17 17.36
CA ILE A 150 -19.75 -2.08 16.62
C ILE A 150 -21.16 -1.77 17.18
N ARG A 151 -21.92 -2.81 17.56
CA ARG A 151 -23.25 -2.64 18.17
C ARG A 151 -23.18 -2.09 19.58
N ALA A 152 -22.16 -2.45 20.34
CA ALA A 152 -21.93 -2.04 21.73
C ALA A 152 -21.21 -0.69 21.88
N LEU A 153 -21.11 0.11 20.82
CA LEU A 153 -20.48 1.43 20.88
C LEU A 153 -21.10 2.31 22.00
N PRO A 154 -20.29 2.95 22.86
CA PRO A 154 -20.81 3.76 23.96
C PRO A 154 -21.76 4.87 23.50
N PRO A 155 -22.87 5.14 24.23
CA PRO A 155 -23.87 6.11 23.83
C PRO A 155 -23.30 7.54 23.71
N ASP A 156 -22.35 7.92 24.57
CA ASP A 156 -21.67 9.22 24.50
C ASP A 156 -20.87 9.39 23.21
N ARG A 157 -20.25 8.30 22.74
CA ARG A 157 -19.53 8.29 21.47
C ARG A 157 -20.51 8.38 20.29
N LEU A 158 -21.66 7.71 20.36
CA LEU A 158 -22.71 7.84 19.35
C LEU A 158 -23.23 9.28 19.26
N ALA A 159 -23.45 9.96 20.39
CA ALA A 159 -23.84 11.37 20.43
C ALA A 159 -22.77 12.27 19.78
N ARG A 160 -21.48 12.01 20.07
CA ARG A 160 -20.35 12.69 19.43
C ARG A 160 -20.36 12.52 17.92
N LEU A 161 -20.50 11.28 17.43
CA LEU A 161 -20.56 10.96 16.00
C LEU A 161 -21.75 11.65 15.30
N ALA A 162 -22.92 11.71 15.95
CA ALA A 162 -24.07 12.43 15.42
C ALA A 162 -23.78 13.94 15.26
N GLY A 163 -23.09 14.55 16.23
CA GLY A 163 -22.64 15.94 16.14
C GLY A 163 -21.62 16.18 15.02
N LEU A 164 -20.68 15.24 14.82
CA LEU A 164 -19.71 15.30 13.72
C LEU A 164 -20.41 15.23 12.35
N ARG A 165 -21.37 14.30 12.20
CA ARG A 165 -22.18 14.19 10.97
C ARG A 165 -22.95 15.48 10.69
N GLU A 166 -23.56 16.09 11.70
CA GLU A 166 -24.31 17.35 11.52
C GLU A 166 -23.43 18.55 11.18
N ALA A 167 -22.19 18.57 11.66
CA ALA A 167 -21.22 19.57 11.25
C ALA A 167 -20.72 19.31 9.82
N ALA A 168 -20.41 18.06 9.47
CA ALA A 168 -20.01 17.68 8.11
C ALA A 168 -21.09 18.03 7.08
N LEU A 169 -22.36 17.79 7.43
CA LEU A 169 -23.53 18.20 6.63
C LEU A 169 -23.76 19.72 6.61
N ARG A 170 -23.00 20.52 7.35
CA ARG A 170 -22.95 21.98 7.21
C ARG A 170 -21.66 22.46 6.54
N GLY A 171 -20.82 21.54 6.07
CA GLY A 171 -19.50 21.85 5.52
C GLY A 171 -18.49 22.33 6.58
N GLN A 172 -18.75 22.08 7.86
CA GLN A 172 -17.89 22.47 8.96
C GLN A 172 -17.15 21.24 9.49
N VAL A 173 -15.83 21.36 9.69
CA VAL A 173 -15.06 20.38 10.46
C VAL A 173 -14.97 20.90 11.89
N PRO A 174 -15.66 20.31 12.89
CA PRO A 174 -15.57 20.78 14.26
C PRO A 174 -14.15 20.64 14.80
N PRO A 175 -13.64 21.59 15.60
CA PRO A 175 -12.48 21.33 16.42
C PRO A 175 -12.85 20.25 17.43
N LEU A 176 -12.19 19.09 17.35
CA LEU A 176 -12.40 17.99 18.28
C LEU A 176 -11.87 18.41 19.65
N ARG A 177 -12.78 18.67 20.58
CA ARG A 177 -12.40 18.82 21.99
C ARG A 177 -12.08 17.44 22.54
N ARG A 178 -10.87 17.28 23.08
CA ARG A 178 -10.51 16.15 23.93
C ARG A 178 -11.42 16.20 25.16
N PHE A 179 -12.42 15.34 25.20
CA PHE A 179 -13.20 15.07 26.40
C PHE A 179 -12.78 13.69 26.92
N PRO A 180 -12.48 13.56 28.23
CA PRO A 180 -12.16 12.26 28.78
C PRO A 180 -13.37 11.35 28.61
N LEU A 181 -13.24 10.30 27.78
CA LEU A 181 -14.15 9.18 27.85
C LEU A 181 -13.88 8.49 29.19
N GLN A 182 -14.93 8.37 29.99
CA GLN A 182 -14.89 7.80 31.33
C GLN A 182 -14.48 6.33 31.21
N ARG A 183 -13.19 6.04 31.47
CA ARG A 183 -12.68 4.68 31.63
C ARG A 183 -13.47 4.05 32.77
N ALA A 184 -14.09 2.90 32.54
CA ALA A 184 -14.70 2.13 33.61
C ALA A 184 -13.65 1.94 34.72
N VAL A 185 -14.06 2.23 35.95
CA VAL A 185 -13.20 2.28 37.15
C VAL A 185 -12.48 0.94 37.30
N ALA A 186 -11.19 0.93 36.96
CA ALA A 186 -10.24 0.00 37.55
C ALA A 186 -9.95 0.54 38.96
N GLU A 187 -10.05 -0.33 39.96
CA GLU A 187 -9.80 -0.06 41.37
C GLU A 187 -8.61 0.86 41.61
N ASP A 188 -8.78 1.76 42.60
CA ASP A 188 -7.82 2.75 43.05
C ASP A 188 -6.43 2.13 43.33
N ILE A 189 -5.55 2.19 42.33
CA ILE A 189 -4.12 2.22 42.57
C ILE A 189 -3.82 3.65 43.05
N PRO A 190 -3.17 3.86 44.22
CA PRO A 190 -2.84 5.20 44.68
C PRO A 190 -2.04 5.91 43.59
N ALA A 191 -2.64 6.97 43.06
CA ALA A 191 -2.09 7.80 42.01
C ALA A 191 -0.86 8.52 42.55
N ASP A 192 0.30 7.93 42.34
CA ASP A 192 1.56 8.66 42.43
C ASP A 192 1.51 9.76 41.36
N VAL A 193 1.77 10.98 41.80
CA VAL A 193 1.52 12.21 41.03
C VAL A 193 2.36 12.16 39.76
N ALA A 194 1.71 11.90 38.63
CA ALA A 194 2.35 11.96 37.33
C ALA A 194 2.94 13.38 37.14
N PRO A 195 4.26 13.53 36.93
CA PRO A 195 4.84 14.83 36.72
C PRO A 195 4.33 15.37 35.38
N GLY A 196 3.51 16.41 35.47
CA GLY A 196 3.10 17.19 34.31
C GLY A 196 4.34 17.55 33.51
N ARG A 197 4.37 17.12 32.25
CA ARG A 197 5.46 17.37 31.29
C ARG A 197 5.61 18.88 31.06
N ARG A 198 6.23 19.57 32.00
CA ARG A 198 7.03 20.75 31.73
C ARG A 198 8.19 20.21 30.91
N ARG A 199 8.12 20.33 29.58
CA ARG A 199 9.30 20.16 28.73
C ARG A 199 10.36 21.08 29.32
N ALA A 200 11.32 20.49 30.03
CA ALA A 200 12.41 21.23 30.63
C ALA A 200 13.11 21.94 29.48
N ARG A 201 13.03 23.26 29.44
CA ARG A 201 13.67 24.11 28.42
C ARG A 201 15.19 23.89 28.32
N TRP A 202 15.77 23.16 29.28
CA TRP A 202 17.16 22.74 29.32
C TRP A 202 17.46 21.42 28.56
N LEU A 203 16.44 20.66 28.12
CA LEU A 203 16.63 19.49 27.23
C LEU A 203 16.78 19.88 25.75
N TRP A 204 16.44 21.12 25.39
CA TRP A 204 16.59 21.65 24.03
C TRP A 204 18.05 21.68 23.55
N PRO A 205 19.06 22.11 24.34
CA PRO A 205 20.46 22.00 23.92
C PRO A 205 20.92 20.54 23.81
N ALA A 206 20.47 19.65 24.69
CA ALA A 206 20.81 18.23 24.60
C ALA A 206 20.22 17.58 23.34
N GLN A 207 18.98 17.92 22.97
CA GLN A 207 18.36 17.47 21.72
C GLN A 207 19.04 18.09 20.49
N ALA A 208 19.46 19.35 20.55
CA ALA A 208 20.22 19.98 19.47
C ALA A 208 21.58 19.29 19.26
N VAL A 209 22.28 18.93 20.34
CA VAL A 209 23.55 18.18 20.27
C VAL A 209 23.33 16.79 19.68
N VAL A 210 22.30 16.06 20.12
CA VAL A 210 21.98 14.73 19.55
C VAL A 210 21.61 14.83 18.07
N LEU A 211 20.80 15.82 17.69
CA LEU A 211 20.44 16.06 16.29
C LEU A 211 21.68 16.40 15.45
N LEU A 212 22.59 17.21 15.98
CA LEU A 212 23.83 17.61 15.31
C LEU A 212 24.79 16.42 15.17
N ILE A 213 24.90 15.56 16.18
CA ILE A 213 25.66 14.29 16.09
C ILE A 213 25.03 13.38 15.05
N MET A 214 23.70 13.27 15.01
CA MET A 214 23.00 12.43 14.04
C MET A 214 23.15 12.94 12.61
N LEU A 215 23.09 14.26 12.40
CA LEU A 215 23.38 14.91 11.11
C LEU A 215 24.85 14.76 10.72
N ALA A 216 25.79 14.86 11.67
CA ALA A 216 27.21 14.65 11.40
C ALA A 216 27.50 13.20 11.02
N ALA A 217 26.90 12.23 11.72
CA ALA A 217 27.00 10.80 11.38
C ALA A 217 26.41 10.52 9.99
N LEU A 218 25.24 11.10 9.68
CA LEU A 218 24.61 10.99 8.36
C LEU A 218 25.43 11.66 7.25
N ALA A 219 26.04 12.81 7.51
CA ALA A 219 26.96 13.43 6.56
C ALA A 219 28.22 12.58 6.35
N MET A 220 28.67 11.88 7.40
CA MET A 220 29.79 10.94 7.31
C MET A 220 29.48 9.74 6.41
N THR A 221 28.23 9.28 6.31
CA THR A 221 27.86 8.18 5.39
C THR A 221 27.94 8.59 3.92
N TRP A 222 27.86 9.89 3.61
CA TRP A 222 28.05 10.41 2.25
C TRP A 222 29.47 10.94 1.99
N ARG A 223 30.37 10.87 2.97
CA ARG A 223 31.78 11.24 2.78
C ARG A 223 32.46 10.37 1.73
N ASP A 224 32.20 9.06 1.72
CA ASP A 224 32.77 8.14 0.71
C ASP A 224 32.15 8.38 -0.68
N ALA A 225 30.88 8.81 -0.74
CA ALA A 225 30.22 9.16 -1.99
C ALA A 225 30.74 10.47 -2.61
N TRP A 226 31.22 11.42 -1.79
CA TRP A 226 31.84 12.66 -2.27
C TRP A 226 33.34 12.52 -2.54
N GLN A 227 34.06 11.62 -1.85
CA GLN A 227 35.44 11.27 -2.19
C GLN A 227 35.54 10.50 -3.52
N ALA A 228 34.47 9.81 -3.92
CA ALA A 228 34.34 9.18 -5.24
C ALA A 228 34.05 10.17 -6.38
N GLY A 229 33.82 11.46 -6.08
CA GLY A 229 33.38 12.47 -7.04
C GLY A 229 34.48 13.23 -7.78
N GLU A 230 35.75 12.90 -7.59
CA GLU A 230 36.89 13.60 -8.22
C GLU A 230 37.81 12.68 -9.04
N ALA A 231 37.43 11.40 -9.18
CA ALA A 231 38.02 10.49 -10.14
C ALA A 231 37.09 10.35 -11.35
N ASP A 232 37.43 11.09 -12.40
CA ASP A 232 37.11 10.88 -13.82
C ASP A 232 35.69 10.36 -14.16
N GLY A 233 34.86 11.24 -14.73
CA GLY A 233 33.49 10.98 -15.16
C GLY A 233 33.36 10.07 -16.40
N THR A 234 34.23 9.07 -16.53
CA THR A 234 34.16 8.05 -17.57
C THR A 234 33.46 6.81 -17.03
N ILE A 235 32.25 6.55 -17.55
CA ILE A 235 31.53 5.30 -17.31
C ILE A 235 32.40 4.15 -17.86
N ARG A 236 33.00 3.36 -16.96
CA ARG A 236 33.68 2.10 -17.33
C ARG A 236 32.62 1.02 -17.55
N ILE A 237 32.40 0.70 -18.82
CA ILE A 237 31.65 -0.47 -19.23
C ILE A 237 32.63 -1.64 -19.21
N GLU A 238 32.50 -2.51 -18.21
CA GLU A 238 33.25 -3.76 -18.14
C GLU A 238 32.34 -4.87 -18.67
N ALA A 239 32.80 -5.57 -19.70
CA ALA A 239 32.07 -6.70 -20.25
C ALA A 239 32.02 -7.79 -19.17
N LEU A 240 30.79 -8.18 -18.78
CA LEU A 240 30.60 -9.35 -17.95
C LEU A 240 31.24 -10.56 -18.65
N PRO A 241 31.91 -11.45 -17.90
CA PRO A 241 32.40 -12.69 -18.48
C PRO A 241 31.23 -13.42 -19.17
N PRO A 242 31.48 -14.08 -20.32
CA PRO A 242 30.43 -14.73 -21.09
C PRO A 242 29.64 -15.64 -20.15
N ALA A 243 28.32 -15.47 -20.16
CA ALA A 243 27.42 -16.23 -19.30
C ALA A 243 27.74 -17.72 -19.48
N ALA A 244 28.06 -18.40 -18.37
CA ALA A 244 28.25 -19.84 -18.42
C ALA A 244 26.93 -20.47 -18.90
N SER A 245 27.04 -21.35 -19.89
CA SER A 245 25.92 -22.11 -20.41
C SER A 245 25.16 -22.77 -19.25
N PRO A 246 23.82 -22.71 -19.23
CA PRO A 246 23.02 -23.22 -18.13
C PRO A 246 23.38 -24.68 -17.83
N ALA A 247 23.46 -25.03 -16.55
CA ALA A 247 23.92 -26.35 -16.10
C ALA A 247 23.05 -27.52 -16.61
N ALA A 248 21.82 -27.23 -17.02
CA ALA A 248 20.97 -28.13 -17.77
C ALA A 248 20.01 -27.30 -18.65
N THR A 249 19.89 -27.68 -19.91
CA THR A 249 18.78 -27.30 -20.76
C THR A 249 17.73 -28.40 -20.69
N PHE A 250 16.46 -28.04 -20.66
CA PHE A 250 15.41 -29.02 -20.89
C PHE A 250 15.53 -29.54 -22.32
N ASP A 251 15.29 -30.83 -22.51
CA ASP A 251 15.17 -31.42 -23.85
C ASP A 251 13.98 -30.77 -24.58
N ASP A 252 14.00 -30.73 -25.90
CA ASP A 252 13.01 -30.02 -26.72
C ASP A 252 11.57 -30.52 -26.44
N GLU A 253 11.41 -31.82 -26.14
CA GLU A 253 10.13 -32.39 -25.73
C GLU A 253 9.65 -31.84 -24.37
N ILE A 254 10.55 -31.71 -23.39
CA ILE A 254 10.20 -31.17 -22.07
C ILE A 254 9.98 -29.66 -22.14
N ALA A 255 10.75 -28.96 -22.97
CA ALA A 255 10.54 -27.55 -23.24
C ALA A 255 9.13 -27.32 -23.82
N LEU A 256 8.76 -28.11 -24.84
CA LEU A 256 7.43 -28.03 -25.45
C LEU A 256 6.31 -28.34 -24.46
N LEU A 257 6.46 -29.38 -23.62
CA LEU A 257 5.46 -29.75 -22.61
C LEU A 257 5.33 -28.73 -21.47
N THR A 258 6.36 -27.91 -21.24
CA THR A 258 6.37 -26.87 -20.18
C THR A 258 6.02 -25.49 -20.75
N GLU A 259 5.80 -25.38 -22.06
CA GLU A 259 5.43 -24.13 -22.71
C GLU A 259 4.08 -23.64 -22.16
N PRO A 260 3.97 -22.40 -21.66
CA PRO A 260 2.73 -21.87 -21.10
C PRO A 260 1.53 -21.95 -22.05
N ASP A 261 1.78 -21.91 -23.36
CA ASP A 261 0.78 -21.95 -24.42
C ASP A 261 0.66 -23.33 -25.10
N PHE A 262 1.15 -24.41 -24.48
CA PHE A 262 1.13 -25.76 -25.05
C PHE A 262 -0.27 -26.20 -25.51
N GLU A 263 -1.32 -25.89 -24.75
CA GLU A 263 -2.70 -26.22 -25.14
C GLU A 263 -3.13 -25.56 -26.46
N LEU A 264 -2.66 -24.35 -26.75
CA LEU A 264 -2.92 -23.64 -28.00
C LEU A 264 -2.13 -24.24 -29.17
N LEU A 265 -0.91 -24.72 -28.91
CA LEU A 265 -0.03 -25.33 -29.90
C LEU A 265 -0.53 -26.70 -30.38
N VAL A 266 -1.17 -27.48 -29.49
CA VAL A 266 -1.72 -28.82 -29.81
C VAL A 266 -3.13 -28.75 -30.41
N GLU A 267 -3.79 -27.59 -30.33
CA GLU A 267 -5.15 -27.42 -30.84
C GLU A 267 -5.20 -27.56 -32.38
N SER A 268 -6.23 -28.21 -32.92
CA SER A 268 -6.36 -28.52 -34.35
C SER A 268 -6.28 -27.28 -35.25
N ASP A 269 -5.65 -27.40 -36.42
CA ASP A 269 -5.51 -26.30 -37.39
C ASP A 269 -6.84 -25.63 -37.82
N THR A 270 -7.98 -26.30 -37.58
CA THR A 270 -9.33 -25.78 -37.85
C THR A 270 -9.93 -24.97 -36.67
N SER A 271 -9.15 -24.59 -35.67
CA SER A 271 -9.65 -23.80 -34.53
C SER A 271 -10.16 -22.42 -34.98
N THR A 272 -11.31 -22.01 -34.47
CA THR A 272 -12.01 -20.79 -34.88
C THR A 272 -11.21 -19.50 -34.66
N TRP A 273 -10.28 -19.47 -33.70
CA TRP A 273 -9.42 -18.31 -33.46
C TRP A 273 -8.31 -18.17 -34.52
N ARG A 274 -7.93 -19.25 -35.21
CA ARG A 274 -6.95 -19.21 -36.30
C ARG A 274 -7.52 -18.54 -37.54
N GLU A 275 -8.84 -18.59 -37.75
CA GLU A 275 -9.53 -17.91 -38.84
C GLU A 275 -9.94 -16.46 -38.49
N ASP A 276 -9.62 -15.97 -37.28
CA ASP A 276 -10.02 -14.64 -36.83
C ASP A 276 -9.19 -13.54 -37.54
N PRO A 277 -9.81 -12.64 -38.33
CA PRO A 277 -9.09 -11.54 -38.99
C PRO A 277 -8.40 -10.59 -38.00
N ALA A 278 -8.88 -10.47 -36.76
CA ALA A 278 -8.22 -9.69 -35.72
C ALA A 278 -6.90 -10.34 -35.27
N PHE A 279 -6.85 -11.68 -35.22
CA PHE A 279 -5.63 -12.42 -34.91
C PHE A 279 -4.58 -12.23 -36.01
N TYR A 280 -4.97 -12.29 -37.29
CA TYR A 280 -4.06 -12.03 -38.41
C TYR A 280 -3.49 -10.61 -38.44
N ALA A 281 -4.30 -9.60 -38.10
CA ALA A 281 -3.83 -8.21 -38.02
C ALA A 281 -2.80 -8.00 -36.89
N TRP A 282 -2.98 -8.68 -35.76
CA TRP A 282 -1.99 -8.67 -34.68
C TRP A 282 -0.72 -9.44 -35.08
N LEU A 283 -0.87 -10.61 -35.71
CA LEU A 283 0.25 -11.45 -36.12
C LEU A 283 1.12 -10.79 -37.19
N SER A 284 0.54 -10.11 -38.18
CA SER A 284 1.31 -9.40 -39.22
C SER A 284 2.24 -8.35 -38.63
N THR A 285 1.76 -7.62 -37.61
CA THR A 285 2.56 -6.61 -36.88
C THR A 285 3.72 -7.26 -36.10
N ARG A 286 3.53 -8.49 -35.61
CA ARG A 286 4.54 -9.27 -34.89
C ARG A 286 5.57 -9.94 -35.82
N ILE A 287 5.16 -10.38 -37.00
CA ILE A 287 6.07 -10.98 -37.99
C ILE A 287 6.97 -9.92 -38.62
N GLU A 288 6.44 -8.71 -38.88
CA GLU A 288 7.25 -7.57 -39.36
C GLU A 288 8.30 -7.08 -38.34
N THR A 289 8.21 -7.51 -37.07
CA THR A 289 9.14 -7.14 -36.00
C THR A 289 10.13 -8.25 -35.62
N LEU A 290 10.15 -9.38 -36.34
CA LEU A 290 11.27 -10.30 -36.23
C LEU A 290 12.51 -9.60 -36.84
N PRO A 291 13.59 -9.37 -36.07
CA PRO A 291 14.80 -8.84 -36.65
C PRO A 291 15.31 -9.82 -37.71
N ASP A 292 15.65 -9.27 -38.87
CA ASP A 292 16.66 -9.84 -39.76
C ASP A 292 17.83 -10.31 -38.89
N ASP A 293 18.35 -11.50 -39.14
CA ASP A 293 19.50 -12.09 -38.45
C ASP A 293 20.71 -11.17 -38.70
N THR A 294 20.81 -10.10 -37.91
CA THR A 294 21.94 -9.20 -37.89
C THR A 294 23.08 -9.98 -37.27
N ARG A 295 23.81 -10.69 -38.13
CA ARG A 295 25.26 -10.51 -38.19
C ARG A 295 25.55 -9.08 -37.75
N ASP A 296 26.29 -8.96 -36.65
CA ASP A 296 26.79 -7.69 -36.13
C ASP A 296 27.65 -7.01 -37.20
N ALA A 297 27.02 -6.32 -38.14
CA ALA A 297 27.65 -5.53 -39.20
C ALA A 297 28.37 -4.28 -38.65
N HIS A 298 28.39 -4.11 -37.33
CA HIS A 298 29.18 -3.08 -36.64
C HIS A 298 30.56 -3.59 -36.17
N LEU A 299 30.94 -4.83 -36.48
CA LEU A 299 32.24 -5.40 -36.12
C LEU A 299 33.10 -5.82 -37.33
N GLU A 300 32.85 -5.30 -38.53
CA GLU A 300 33.70 -5.57 -39.69
C GLU A 300 34.58 -4.37 -40.08
N ASP A 301 35.88 -4.64 -40.02
CA ASP A 301 37.05 -3.95 -40.57
C ASP A 301 37.37 -2.52 -40.12
N LEU A 302 38.19 -2.43 -39.05
CA LEU A 302 39.31 -1.49 -39.08
C LEU A 302 40.59 -2.28 -39.42
N PRO A 303 41.17 -2.11 -40.62
CA PRO A 303 42.40 -2.77 -40.98
C PRO A 303 43.55 -2.32 -40.09
N ASP A 304 44.25 -3.31 -39.55
CA ASP A 304 45.57 -3.19 -38.95
C ASP A 304 46.54 -2.72 -40.04
N ALA A 305 46.86 -1.43 -40.03
CA ALA A 305 47.90 -0.85 -40.85
C ALA A 305 48.77 0.04 -39.96
N ALA A 306 49.89 -0.56 -39.56
CA ALA A 306 51.11 0.15 -39.25
C ALA A 306 51.40 1.22 -40.30
N ASP A 307 51.69 2.44 -39.87
CA ASP A 307 52.96 3.08 -40.16
C ASP A 307 53.07 4.41 -39.41
N ASP A 308 54.13 4.48 -38.63
CA ASP A 308 55.16 5.52 -38.66
C ASP A 308 54.82 7.02 -38.74
N ALA A 309 55.69 7.74 -38.04
CA ALA A 309 55.98 9.17 -38.18
C ALA A 309 55.04 10.16 -37.48
N LEU A 310 55.37 10.36 -36.20
CA LEU A 310 55.65 11.70 -35.69
C LEU A 310 56.43 12.52 -36.73
N GLU A 311 55.81 13.51 -37.38
CA GLU A 311 56.53 14.69 -37.85
C GLU A 311 55.65 15.94 -37.68
N THR A 312 55.97 16.67 -36.61
CA THR A 312 55.95 18.13 -36.49
C THR A 312 56.14 18.81 -37.86
N THR A 313 55.36 19.85 -38.18
CA THR A 313 55.89 21.21 -38.46
C THR A 313 54.73 22.19 -38.68
N ASP A 314 54.77 23.22 -37.84
CA ASP A 314 54.33 24.62 -37.93
C ASP A 314 53.29 25.13 -38.94
N ALA A 315 52.59 26.14 -38.42
CA ALA A 315 51.80 27.15 -39.11
C ALA A 315 52.59 27.94 -40.16
N ASP A 316 51.88 28.44 -41.16
CA ASP A 316 52.35 29.28 -42.27
C ASP A 316 53.41 30.33 -41.88
N LEU A 317 54.56 30.26 -42.56
CA LEU A 317 55.13 31.31 -43.40
C LEU A 317 55.78 30.69 -44.65
#